data_AF-A0A0F9K1J7-F1
#
_entry.id   AF-A0A0F9K1J7-F1
#
_cell.length_a   1.000
_cell.length_b   1.000
_cell.length_c   1.000
_cell.angle_alpha   90.00
_cell.angle_beta   90.00
_cell.angle_gamma   90.00
#
_symmetry.space_group_name_H-M   'P 1'
#
loop_
_entity.id
_entity.type
_entity.pdbx_description
1 polymer ?
#
loop_
_entity_poly.entity_id
_entity_poly.type
_entity_poly.pdbx_seq_one_letter_code
_entity_poly.pdbx_strand_id
1 'polypeptide(L)'
;MEPQRLDAFLKWKPNYPEAIIGGGVLYARTKMIIYGRYKALKSMTLLGLGRAIAAGQPWMGFDTPKKGNKVIYLQLEIPHPLLHKRLTKMEMAWDAVDVRDLIQRVRENLYVWTEPFLKLDRPEGIGTLKMYVEKIEPAVIMVDPIYKTISGNILDPNHVREVCDQIDIMLSEYEVSIVFAHHARKSAISEDSSYDLGSDDMLGAAVFSYWADTV
;
A
#
# COMPACT_ATOMS: atom_id res chain seq x y z
N MET A 1 22.95 5.38 -7.90
CA MET A 1 24.21 4.99 -7.22
C MET A 1 25.16 4.44 -8.27
N GLU A 2 26.46 4.75 -8.17
CA GLU A 2 27.46 4.18 -9.07
C GLU A 2 27.80 2.73 -8.69
N PRO A 3 28.18 1.87 -9.66
CA PRO A 3 28.69 0.54 -9.36
C PRO A 3 29.93 0.62 -8.44
N GLN A 4 29.96 -0.21 -7.39
CA GLN A 4 31.05 -0.26 -6.44
C GLN A 4 31.71 -1.63 -6.43
N ARG A 5 33.02 -1.67 -6.11
CA ARG A 5 33.73 -2.94 -5.93
C ARG A 5 33.24 -3.66 -4.68
N LEU A 6 33.20 -5.00 -4.73
CA LEU A 6 32.73 -5.83 -3.62
C LEU A 6 33.50 -5.58 -2.31
N ASP A 7 34.82 -5.39 -2.37
CA ASP A 7 35.65 -5.11 -1.19
C ASP A 7 35.36 -3.74 -0.56
N ALA A 8 34.97 -2.76 -1.36
CA ALA A 8 34.50 -1.48 -0.85
C ALA A 8 33.12 -1.62 -0.21
N PHE A 9 32.20 -2.33 -0.87
CA PHE A 9 30.85 -2.58 -0.35
C PHE A 9 30.87 -3.32 1.00
N LEU A 10 31.69 -4.36 1.14
CA LEU A 10 31.78 -5.13 2.38
C LEU A 10 32.40 -4.34 3.55
N LYS A 11 33.17 -3.28 3.28
CA LYS A 11 33.71 -2.38 4.31
C LYS A 11 32.72 -1.29 4.71
N TRP A 12 31.76 -0.99 3.86
CA TRP A 12 30.71 -0.03 4.16
C TRP A 12 29.82 -0.55 5.29
N LYS A 13 29.51 0.32 6.24
CA LYS A 13 28.60 0.02 7.36
C LYS A 13 27.24 0.63 7.05
N PRO A 14 26.29 -0.14 6.48
CA PRO A 14 24.96 0.38 6.21
C PRO A 14 24.23 0.73 7.51
N ASN A 15 23.39 1.76 7.44
CA ASN A 15 22.26 1.86 8.35
C ASN A 15 21.11 1.07 7.73
N TYR A 16 20.71 -0.04 8.34
CA TYR A 16 19.59 -0.82 7.85
C TYR A 16 18.28 -0.07 8.11
N PRO A 17 17.37 0.01 7.13
CA PRO A 17 16.09 0.67 7.34
C PRO A 17 15.29 -0.08 8.40
N GLU A 18 14.66 0.67 9.31
CA GLU A 18 13.65 0.07 10.19
C GLU A 18 12.46 -0.42 9.34
N ALA A 19 11.93 -1.59 9.70
CA ALA A 19 10.75 -2.13 9.04
C ALA A 19 9.52 -1.29 9.43
N ILE A 20 8.70 -0.93 8.44
CA ILE A 20 7.40 -0.28 8.66
C ILE A 20 6.39 -1.32 9.16
N ILE A 21 6.50 -2.55 8.65
CA ILE A 21 5.79 -3.72 9.16
C ILE A 21 6.86 -4.78 9.44
N GLY A 22 6.92 -5.23 10.70
CA GLY A 22 7.90 -6.18 11.20
C GLY A 22 7.85 -7.54 10.50
N GLY A 23 8.83 -8.39 10.80
CA GLY A 23 8.95 -9.71 10.17
C GLY A 23 9.37 -9.67 8.70
N GLY A 24 9.85 -8.52 8.22
CA GLY A 24 10.27 -8.32 6.85
C GLY A 24 9.13 -8.07 5.86
N VAL A 25 7.92 -7.80 6.35
CA VAL A 25 6.72 -7.62 5.52
C VAL A 25 6.77 -6.32 4.71
N LEU A 26 7.26 -5.22 5.28
CA LEU A 26 7.40 -3.95 4.57
C LEU A 26 8.54 -3.11 5.15
N TYR A 27 9.50 -2.74 4.31
CA TYR A 27 10.58 -1.79 4.61
C TYR A 27 10.36 -0.46 3.90
N ALA A 28 11.08 0.59 4.31
CA ALA A 28 11.13 1.83 3.56
C ALA A 28 11.52 1.57 2.09
N ARG A 29 10.83 2.25 1.16
CA ARG A 29 11.03 2.12 -0.30
C ARG A 29 10.71 0.74 -0.89
N THR A 30 9.88 -0.04 -0.21
CA THR A 30 9.37 -1.32 -0.73
C THR A 30 7.87 -1.25 -1.05
N LYS A 31 7.38 -2.28 -1.71
CA LYS A 31 6.03 -2.38 -2.24
C LYS A 31 5.36 -3.67 -1.82
N MET A 32 4.16 -3.55 -1.28
CA MET A 32 3.32 -4.67 -0.85
C MET A 32 2.01 -4.68 -1.64
N ILE A 33 1.49 -5.87 -1.94
CA ILE A 33 0.15 -6.01 -2.53
C ILE A 33 -0.71 -6.93 -1.68
N ILE A 34 -1.84 -6.42 -1.19
CA ILE A 34 -2.88 -7.24 -0.55
C ILE A 34 -3.92 -7.57 -1.62
N TYR A 35 -4.02 -8.83 -2.02
CA TYR A 35 -4.98 -9.27 -3.02
C TYR A 35 -6.09 -10.15 -2.44
N GLY A 36 -7.16 -10.34 -3.21
CA GLY A 36 -8.26 -11.22 -2.83
C GLY A 36 -9.54 -10.94 -3.60
N ARG A 37 -10.53 -11.82 -3.43
CA ARG A 37 -11.82 -11.76 -4.13
C ARG A 37 -12.56 -10.43 -3.90
N TYR A 38 -13.47 -10.09 -4.82
CA TYR A 38 -14.39 -8.97 -4.61
C TYR A 38 -15.13 -9.16 -3.29
N LYS A 39 -15.31 -8.08 -2.51
CA LYS A 39 -15.90 -8.09 -1.16
C LYS A 39 -15.16 -8.92 -0.08
N ALA A 40 -13.93 -9.38 -0.33
CA ALA A 40 -13.08 -10.05 0.68
C ALA A 40 -12.45 -9.08 1.71
N LEU A 41 -13.13 -7.98 2.06
CA LEU A 41 -12.73 -7.03 3.10
C LEU A 41 -11.36 -6.34 2.94
N LYS A 42 -10.70 -6.40 1.78
CA LYS A 42 -9.41 -5.72 1.52
C LYS A 42 -9.35 -4.26 1.99
N SER A 43 -10.35 -3.44 1.66
CA SER A 43 -10.40 -2.06 2.13
C SER A 43 -10.41 -1.94 3.66
N MET A 44 -11.08 -2.87 4.36
CA MET A 44 -11.06 -2.91 5.83
C MET A 44 -9.69 -3.36 6.35
N THR A 45 -9.05 -4.31 5.68
CA THR A 45 -7.69 -4.76 5.97
C THR A 45 -6.68 -3.61 5.83
N LEU A 46 -6.73 -2.87 4.72
CA LEU A 46 -5.87 -1.70 4.48
C LEU A 46 -6.14 -0.60 5.50
N LEU A 47 -7.41 -0.27 5.79
CA LEU A 47 -7.73 0.73 6.81
C LEU A 47 -7.26 0.30 8.21
N GLY A 48 -7.39 -0.97 8.56
CA GLY A 48 -6.86 -1.53 9.80
C GLY A 48 -5.33 -1.44 9.86
N LEU A 49 -4.65 -1.79 8.78
CA LEU A 49 -3.20 -1.66 8.65
C LEU A 49 -2.75 -0.20 8.76
N GLY A 50 -3.41 0.72 8.05
CA GLY A 50 -3.10 2.15 8.08
C GLY A 50 -3.23 2.73 9.48
N ARG A 51 -4.28 2.35 10.22
CA ARG A 51 -4.43 2.72 11.63
C ARG A 51 -3.34 2.12 12.52
N ALA A 52 -2.97 0.86 12.32
CA ALA A 52 -1.92 0.22 13.12
C ALA A 52 -0.56 0.90 12.93
N ILE A 53 -0.18 1.18 11.67
CA ILE A 53 1.03 1.94 11.34
C ILE A 53 0.95 3.37 11.90
N ALA A 54 -0.18 4.05 11.74
CA ALA A 54 -0.37 5.41 12.26
C ALA A 54 -0.30 5.50 13.79
N ALA A 55 -0.78 4.46 14.49
CA ALA A 55 -0.80 4.39 15.94
C ALA A 55 0.51 3.86 16.55
N GLY A 56 1.34 3.17 15.77
CA GLY A 56 2.48 2.38 16.26
C GLY A 56 2.02 1.16 17.05
N GLN A 57 1.04 0.43 16.52
CA GLN A 57 0.50 -0.81 17.11
C GLN A 57 0.77 -2.01 16.21
N PRO A 58 0.88 -3.23 16.78
CA PRO A 58 0.97 -4.43 15.99
C PRO A 58 -0.26 -4.61 15.08
N TRP A 59 -0.03 -5.08 13.86
CA TRP A 59 -1.06 -5.47 12.92
C TRP A 59 -0.96 -6.96 12.64
N MET A 60 -2.00 -7.72 13.01
CA MET A 60 -2.04 -9.19 12.84
C MET A 60 -0.82 -9.92 13.41
N GLY A 61 -0.25 -9.42 14.51
CA GLY A 61 0.95 -9.99 15.15
C GLY A 61 2.28 -9.47 14.61
N PHE A 62 2.28 -8.65 13.56
CA PHE A 62 3.48 -7.97 13.08
C PHE A 62 3.62 -6.60 13.74
N ASP A 63 4.77 -6.36 14.37
CA ASP A 63 5.06 -5.06 14.99
C ASP A 63 5.13 -3.93 13.97
N THR A 64 4.78 -2.72 14.40
CA THR A 64 5.03 -1.48 13.64
C THR A 64 5.86 -0.53 14.51
N PRO A 65 6.54 0.47 13.94
CA PRO A 65 7.33 1.43 14.72
C PRO A 65 6.50 2.10 15.82
N LYS A 66 6.93 2.00 17.08
CA LYS A 66 6.15 2.43 18.26
C LYS A 66 5.73 3.90 18.25
N LYS A 67 6.47 4.76 17.54
CA LYS A 67 6.16 6.18 17.40
C LYS A 67 4.97 6.46 16.48
N GLY A 68 4.56 5.47 15.69
CA GLY A 68 3.61 5.64 14.59
C GLY A 68 4.28 6.34 13.40
N ASN A 69 3.69 6.17 12.23
CA ASN A 69 4.14 6.82 11.00
C ASN A 69 2.97 7.44 10.24
N LYS A 70 3.24 8.52 9.52
CA LYS A 70 2.24 9.11 8.61
C LYS A 70 1.91 8.13 7.48
N VAL A 71 0.61 7.96 7.22
CA VAL A 71 0.05 7.09 6.20
C VAL A 71 -0.96 7.86 5.37
N ILE A 72 -0.89 7.75 4.05
CA ILE A 72 -1.97 8.21 3.16
C ILE A 72 -2.80 7.01 2.74
N TYR A 73 -4.11 7.05 2.98
CA TYR A 73 -5.09 6.12 2.40
C TYR A 73 -5.79 6.78 1.22
N LEU A 74 -5.40 6.38 0.01
CA LEU A 74 -5.97 6.80 -1.26
C LEU A 74 -7.04 5.81 -1.72
N GLN A 75 -8.28 6.27 -1.76
CA GLN A 75 -9.46 5.51 -2.19
C GLN A 75 -9.96 5.97 -3.56
N LEU A 76 -10.18 5.03 -4.47
CA LEU A 76 -10.50 5.30 -5.88
C LEU A 76 -11.87 4.76 -6.34
N GLU A 77 -12.56 3.95 -5.53
CA GLU A 77 -13.76 3.21 -5.92
C GLU A 77 -15.05 3.82 -5.34
N ILE A 78 -15.07 4.15 -4.05
CA ILE A 78 -16.29 4.63 -3.38
C ILE A 78 -16.35 6.16 -3.26
N PRO A 79 -17.56 6.76 -3.29
CA PRO A 79 -17.74 8.18 -2.99
C PRO A 79 -17.22 8.57 -1.61
N HIS A 80 -16.67 9.79 -1.50
CA HIS A 80 -16.10 10.34 -0.27
C HIS A 80 -17.03 10.25 0.96
N PRO A 81 -18.36 10.50 0.85
CA PRO A 81 -19.29 10.32 1.99
C PRO A 81 -19.37 8.88 2.51
N LEU A 82 -19.22 7.87 1.65
CA LEU A 82 -19.22 6.47 2.09
C LEU A 82 -17.92 6.10 2.82
N LEU A 83 -16.79 6.67 2.38
CA LEU A 83 -15.52 6.53 3.11
C LEU A 83 -15.60 7.19 4.48
N HIS A 84 -16.15 8.42 4.55
CA HIS A 84 -16.42 9.10 5.82
C HIS A 84 -17.27 8.21 6.75
N LYS A 85 -18.42 7.71 6.27
CA LYS A 85 -19.30 6.82 7.05
C LYS A 85 -18.58 5.57 7.57
N ARG A 86 -17.66 4.98 6.78
CA ARG A 86 -16.86 3.83 7.20
C ARG A 86 -15.90 4.19 8.32
N LEU A 87 -15.13 5.27 8.16
CA LEU A 87 -14.16 5.73 9.16
C LEU A 87 -14.84 6.20 10.46
N THR A 88 -15.98 6.89 10.39
CA THR A 88 -16.76 7.26 11.58
C THR A 88 -17.12 6.03 12.40
N LYS A 89 -17.58 4.94 11.76
CA LYS A 89 -17.90 3.70 12.47
C LYS A 89 -16.66 3.06 13.12
N MET A 90 -15.50 3.15 12.47
CA MET A 90 -14.24 2.64 13.03
C MET A 90 -13.78 3.47 14.24
N GLU A 91 -13.91 4.80 14.17
CA GLU A 91 -13.62 5.70 15.30
C GLU A 91 -14.52 5.41 16.50
N MET A 92 -15.84 5.28 16.28
CA MET A 92 -16.79 4.98 17.36
C MET A 92 -16.48 3.66 18.09
N ALA A 93 -15.94 2.66 17.37
CA ALA A 93 -15.54 1.39 17.99
C ALA A 93 -14.30 1.55 18.89
N TRP A 94 -13.40 2.50 18.60
CA TRP A 94 -12.24 2.79 19.43
C TRP A 94 -12.57 3.72 20.60
N ASP A 95 -13.50 4.65 20.44
CA ASP A 95 -13.98 5.49 21.56
C ASP A 95 -14.63 4.66 22.68
N ALA A 96 -15.08 3.44 22.36
CA ALA A 96 -15.63 2.50 23.33
C ALA A 96 -14.56 1.77 24.20
N VAL A 97 -13.26 1.97 23.94
CA VAL A 97 -12.15 1.35 24.68
C VAL A 97 -11.13 2.41 25.12
N ASP A 98 -10.40 2.18 26.21
CA ASP A 98 -9.48 3.16 26.79
C ASP A 98 -8.13 3.24 26.04
N VAL A 99 -8.16 3.81 24.84
CA VAL A 99 -7.01 3.89 23.90
C VAL A 99 -6.79 5.31 23.35
N ARG A 100 -7.06 6.33 24.17
CA ARG A 100 -7.08 7.74 23.74
C ARG A 100 -5.79 8.20 23.04
N ASP A 101 -4.63 7.79 23.53
CA ASP A 101 -3.34 8.13 22.93
C ASP A 101 -3.17 7.53 21.52
N LEU A 102 -3.71 6.32 21.30
CA LEU A 102 -3.68 5.65 19.99
C LEU A 102 -4.62 6.36 19.01
N ILE A 103 -5.81 6.75 19.46
CA ILE A 103 -6.77 7.51 18.65
C ILE A 103 -6.14 8.83 18.21
N GLN A 104 -5.48 9.55 19.13
CA GLN A 104 -4.83 10.81 18.82
C GLN A 104 -3.73 10.62 17.77
N ARG A 105 -2.85 9.63 17.94
CA ARG A 105 -1.81 9.31 16.94
C ARG A 105 -2.40 8.96 15.57
N VAL A 106 -3.49 8.19 15.52
CA VAL A 106 -4.17 7.91 14.25
C VAL A 106 -4.68 9.18 13.59
N ARG A 107 -5.30 10.10 14.34
CA ARG A 107 -5.83 11.36 13.78
C ARG A 107 -4.73 12.28 13.25
N GLU A 108 -3.55 12.24 13.87
CA GLU A 108 -2.39 13.03 13.44
C GLU A 108 -1.67 12.42 12.23
N ASN A 109 -1.64 11.09 12.15
CA ASN A 109 -0.80 10.38 11.18
C ASN A 109 -1.57 9.78 10.00
N LEU A 110 -2.87 9.52 10.09
CA LEU A 110 -3.66 8.91 9.01
C LEU A 110 -4.36 9.97 8.17
N TYR A 111 -3.87 10.16 6.94
CA TYR A 111 -4.44 11.04 5.94
C TYR A 111 -5.36 10.25 5.01
N VAL A 112 -6.51 10.82 4.67
CA VAL A 112 -7.53 10.16 3.86
C VAL A 112 -7.77 10.97 2.60
N TRP A 113 -7.69 10.33 1.44
CA TRP A 113 -7.82 10.97 0.14
C TRP A 113 -8.75 10.16 -0.77
N THR A 114 -9.69 10.82 -1.42
CA THR A 114 -10.58 10.20 -2.41
C THR A 114 -10.38 10.86 -3.76
N GLU A 115 -9.89 10.11 -4.74
CA GLU A 115 -9.60 10.64 -6.08
C GLU A 115 -9.91 9.61 -7.17
N PRO A 116 -11.19 9.38 -7.51
CA PRO A 116 -11.62 8.24 -8.34
C PRO A 116 -11.09 8.24 -9.78
N PHE A 117 -10.47 9.35 -10.21
CA PHE A 117 -9.91 9.53 -11.55
C PHE A 117 -8.38 9.58 -11.57
N LEU A 118 -7.69 9.39 -10.45
CA LEU A 118 -6.23 9.38 -10.43
C LEU A 118 -5.66 8.24 -11.27
N LYS A 119 -4.78 8.58 -12.22
CA LYS A 119 -4.10 7.63 -13.10
C LYS A 119 -2.59 7.70 -12.90
N LEU A 120 -2.01 6.65 -12.33
CA LEU A 120 -0.58 6.63 -11.99
C LEU A 120 0.30 6.30 -13.20
N ASP A 121 -0.29 5.82 -14.30
CA ASP A 121 0.37 5.72 -15.62
C ASP A 121 0.35 7.04 -16.40
N ARG A 122 -0.16 8.14 -15.81
CA ARG A 122 -0.20 9.46 -16.43
C ARG A 122 0.66 10.45 -15.65
N PRO A 123 1.39 11.35 -16.33
CA PRO A 123 2.23 12.36 -15.68
C PRO A 123 1.50 13.17 -14.62
N GLU A 124 0.23 13.54 -14.89
CA GLU A 124 -0.59 14.32 -13.97
C GLU A 124 -0.91 13.57 -12.68
N GLY A 125 -1.25 12.28 -12.79
CA GLY A 125 -1.65 11.49 -11.62
C GLY A 125 -0.46 11.09 -10.76
N ILE A 126 0.64 10.64 -11.36
CA ILE A 126 1.87 10.38 -10.60
C ILE A 126 2.46 11.68 -10.03
N GLY A 127 2.42 12.78 -10.77
CA GLY A 127 2.87 14.09 -10.30
C GLY A 127 2.06 14.60 -9.11
N THR A 128 0.73 14.42 -9.13
CA THR A 128 -0.14 14.74 -8.00
C THR A 128 0.21 13.89 -6.77
N LEU A 129 0.47 12.58 -6.96
CA LEU A 129 0.88 11.70 -5.88
C LEU A 129 2.22 12.16 -5.26
N LYS A 130 3.23 12.43 -6.09
CA LYS A 130 4.55 12.94 -5.66
C LYS A 130 4.43 14.26 -4.88
N MET A 131 3.61 15.20 -5.34
CA MET A 131 3.34 16.45 -4.62
C MET A 131 2.81 16.21 -3.20
N TYR A 132 1.92 15.23 -3.01
CA TYR A 132 1.44 14.89 -1.66
C TYR A 132 2.49 14.16 -0.82
N VAL A 133 3.35 13.34 -1.44
CA VAL A 133 4.50 12.72 -0.76
C VAL A 133 5.44 13.79 -0.22
N GLU A 134 5.80 14.78 -1.03
CA GLU A 134 6.66 15.90 -0.61
C GLU A 134 6.02 16.73 0.52
N LYS A 135 4.72 17.00 0.41
CA LYS A 135 4.01 17.84 1.38
C LYS A 135 3.80 17.17 2.73
N ILE A 136 3.48 15.87 2.72
CA ILE A 136 3.06 15.13 3.93
C ILE A 136 4.23 14.35 4.53
N GLU A 137 5.18 13.92 3.70
CA GLU A 137 6.26 12.98 4.04
C GLU A 137 5.71 11.69 4.69
N PRO A 138 4.80 10.96 4.02
CA PRO A 138 4.27 9.71 4.55
C PRO A 138 5.32 8.59 4.45
N ALA A 139 5.33 7.69 5.44
CA ALA A 139 6.10 6.45 5.33
C ALA A 139 5.42 5.47 4.36
N VAL A 140 4.08 5.52 4.26
CA VAL A 140 3.29 4.61 3.43
C VAL A 140 2.16 5.34 2.70
N ILE A 141 2.00 5.01 1.43
CA ILE A 141 0.78 5.29 0.67
C ILE A 141 0.04 3.96 0.45
N MET A 142 -1.23 3.91 0.80
CA MET A 142 -2.13 2.79 0.54
C MET A 142 -3.09 3.16 -0.58
N VAL A 143 -3.12 2.39 -1.65
CA VAL A 143 -3.94 2.66 -2.84
C VAL A 143 -4.99 1.56 -3.00
N ASP A 144 -6.26 1.96 -2.91
CA ASP A 144 -7.41 1.05 -2.97
C ASP A 144 -8.40 1.45 -4.07
N PRO A 145 -8.52 0.69 -5.18
CA PRO A 145 -7.68 -0.42 -5.64
C PRO A 145 -6.75 -0.07 -6.81
N ILE A 146 -5.68 -0.85 -7.02
CA ILE A 146 -4.67 -0.60 -8.07
C ILE A 146 -5.23 -0.59 -9.49
N TYR A 147 -6.27 -1.39 -9.81
CA TYR A 147 -6.78 -1.42 -11.20
C TYR A 147 -7.34 -0.07 -11.67
N LYS A 148 -7.74 0.80 -10.72
CA LYS A 148 -8.24 2.14 -11.02
C LYS A 148 -7.13 3.11 -11.41
N THR A 149 -5.88 2.81 -11.09
CA THR A 149 -4.74 3.68 -11.39
C THR A 149 -4.21 3.52 -12.81
N ILE A 150 -4.61 2.46 -13.51
CA ILE A 150 -4.21 2.19 -14.90
C ILE A 150 -5.25 2.79 -15.84
N SER A 151 -4.79 3.49 -16.88
CA SER A 151 -5.62 4.03 -17.96
C SER A 151 -5.90 2.98 -19.04
N GLY A 152 -4.95 2.07 -19.27
CA GLY A 152 -5.06 0.98 -20.24
C GLY A 152 -5.71 -0.30 -19.71
N ASN A 153 -5.48 -1.41 -20.42
CA ASN A 153 -5.96 -2.75 -20.07
C ASN A 153 -5.02 -3.40 -19.04
N ILE A 154 -5.52 -3.72 -17.84
CA ILE A 154 -4.77 -4.40 -16.77
C ILE A 154 -4.28 -5.82 -17.14
N LEU A 155 -4.87 -6.43 -18.17
CA LEU A 155 -4.42 -7.72 -18.68
C LEU A 155 -3.21 -7.59 -19.62
N ASP A 156 -2.93 -6.38 -20.11
CA ASP A 156 -1.76 -6.10 -20.94
C ASP A 156 -0.54 -5.82 -20.05
N PRO A 157 0.52 -6.64 -20.14
CA PRO A 157 1.74 -6.44 -19.36
C PRO A 157 2.37 -5.07 -19.56
N ASN A 158 2.22 -4.43 -20.73
CA ASN A 158 2.84 -3.13 -21.01
C ASN A 158 2.17 -2.01 -20.22
N HIS A 159 0.84 -1.99 -20.15
CA HIS A 159 0.11 -1.00 -19.34
C HIS A 159 0.36 -1.19 -17.84
N VAL A 160 0.52 -2.44 -17.38
CA VAL A 160 0.86 -2.73 -15.99
C VAL A 160 2.28 -2.24 -15.67
N ARG A 161 3.25 -2.51 -16.56
CA ARG A 161 4.64 -2.05 -16.40
C ARG A 161 4.74 -0.53 -16.31
N GLU A 162 3.95 0.21 -17.08
CA GLU A 162 3.97 1.68 -17.02
C GLU A 162 3.68 2.21 -15.62
N VAL A 163 2.69 1.64 -14.90
CA VAL A 163 2.45 2.00 -13.49
C VAL A 163 3.59 1.55 -12.59
N CYS A 164 4.08 0.31 -12.76
CA CYS A 164 5.18 -0.22 -11.95
C CYS A 164 6.43 0.66 -12.05
N ASP A 165 6.81 1.05 -13.26
CA ASP A 165 7.98 1.90 -13.52
C ASP A 165 7.82 3.29 -12.89
N GLN A 166 6.64 3.91 -13.00
CA GLN A 166 6.36 5.21 -12.36
C GLN A 166 6.47 5.13 -10.84
N ILE A 167 5.99 4.04 -10.24
CA ILE A 167 6.14 3.82 -8.81
C ILE A 167 7.60 3.58 -8.44
N ASP A 168 8.35 2.76 -9.18
CA ASP A 168 9.76 2.50 -8.88
C ASP A 168 10.60 3.78 -8.96
N ILE A 169 10.32 4.65 -9.93
CA ILE A 169 10.91 6.00 -10.00
C ILE A 169 10.59 6.79 -8.74
N MET A 170 9.31 6.84 -8.32
CA MET A 170 8.91 7.53 -7.09
C MET A 170 9.60 6.96 -5.85
N LEU A 171 9.68 5.64 -5.69
CA LEU A 171 10.36 5.00 -4.56
C LEU A 171 11.88 5.24 -4.56
N SER A 172 12.47 5.53 -5.73
CA SER A 172 13.88 5.94 -5.83
C SER A 172 14.13 7.39 -5.40
N GLU A 173 13.13 8.26 -5.53
CA GLU A 173 13.20 9.69 -5.23
C GLU A 173 12.82 10.01 -3.79
N TYR A 174 11.87 9.27 -3.20
CA TYR A 174 11.28 9.58 -1.89
C TYR A 174 11.43 8.41 -0.89
N GLU A 175 11.49 8.71 0.41
CA GLU A 175 11.45 7.70 1.48
C GLU A 175 10.02 7.29 1.83
N VAL A 176 9.29 6.78 0.83
CA VAL A 176 7.92 6.29 0.96
C VAL A 176 7.83 4.85 0.51
N SER A 177 6.87 4.10 1.04
CA SER A 177 6.54 2.74 0.60
C SER A 177 5.10 2.70 0.11
N ILE A 178 4.75 1.71 -0.71
CA ILE A 178 3.40 1.63 -1.28
C ILE A 178 2.74 0.30 -0.97
N VAL A 179 1.44 0.35 -0.66
CA VAL A 179 0.61 -0.83 -0.43
C VAL A 179 -0.59 -0.75 -1.36
N PHE A 180 -0.81 -1.78 -2.16
CA PHE A 180 -1.95 -1.83 -3.07
C PHE A 180 -3.00 -2.83 -2.61
N ALA A 181 -4.29 -2.47 -2.73
CA ALA A 181 -5.34 -3.47 -2.79
C ALA A 181 -5.52 -3.96 -4.23
N HIS A 182 -5.56 -5.28 -4.40
CA HIS A 182 -5.70 -5.90 -5.70
C HIS A 182 -6.81 -6.95 -5.75
N HIS A 183 -7.42 -7.17 -6.91
CA HIS A 183 -8.46 -8.17 -7.08
C HIS A 183 -7.85 -9.49 -7.56
N ALA A 184 -8.45 -10.62 -7.17
CA ALA A 184 -8.13 -11.92 -7.76
C ALA A 184 -8.86 -12.12 -9.11
N ARG A 185 -8.33 -12.99 -9.99
CA ARG A 185 -8.95 -13.34 -11.28
C ARG A 185 -10.28 -14.05 -11.09
N LYS A 186 -11.14 -13.92 -12.11
CA LYS A 186 -12.41 -14.65 -12.17
C LYS A 186 -12.26 -16.16 -12.45
N SER A 187 -11.10 -16.67 -12.86
CA SER A 187 -10.90 -18.09 -13.18
C SER A 187 -10.45 -18.94 -11.99
N ALA A 188 -9.96 -18.34 -10.90
CA ALA A 188 -9.73 -19.01 -9.60
C ALA A 188 -11.06 -19.32 -8.85
N ILE A 189 -12.16 -19.43 -9.61
CA ILE A 189 -13.56 -19.43 -9.12
C ILE A 189 -14.22 -20.81 -9.30
N SER A 190 -13.62 -21.80 -9.95
CA SER A 190 -14.21 -23.15 -9.95
C SER A 190 -14.12 -23.76 -8.56
N GLU A 191 -15.27 -23.85 -7.88
CA GLU A 191 -15.45 -24.54 -6.59
C GLU A 191 -15.02 -26.03 -6.64
N ASP A 192 -14.91 -26.61 -7.83
CA ASP A 192 -14.52 -28.01 -8.06
C ASP A 192 -13.01 -28.25 -8.28
N SER A 193 -12.18 -27.21 -8.29
CA SER A 193 -10.73 -27.38 -8.45
C SER A 193 -9.95 -26.28 -7.72
N SER A 194 -10.06 -26.26 -6.40
CA SER A 194 -9.30 -25.36 -5.53
C SER A 194 -7.83 -25.79 -5.44
N TYR A 195 -7.08 -25.61 -6.52
CA TYR A 195 -5.63 -25.48 -6.41
C TYR A 195 -5.34 -24.02 -6.07
N ASP A 196 -4.85 -23.77 -4.87
CA ASP A 196 -4.31 -22.47 -4.47
C ASP A 196 -3.06 -22.20 -5.31
N LEU A 197 -3.14 -21.23 -6.22
CA LEU A 197 -2.01 -20.83 -7.07
C LEU A 197 -1.19 -19.69 -6.44
N GLY A 198 -1.49 -19.30 -5.19
CA GLY A 198 -0.80 -18.22 -4.51
C GLY A 198 -0.91 -16.90 -5.27
N SER A 199 0.21 -16.18 -5.41
CA SER A 199 0.23 -14.86 -6.08
C SER A 199 -0.15 -14.90 -7.57
N ASP A 200 -0.16 -16.07 -8.21
CA ASP A 200 -0.60 -16.22 -9.60
C ASP A 200 -2.12 -16.01 -9.79
N ASP A 201 -2.90 -16.00 -8.70
CA ASP A 201 -4.35 -15.72 -8.71
C ASP A 201 -4.70 -14.23 -8.85
N MET A 202 -3.70 -13.34 -8.82
CA MET A 202 -3.87 -11.89 -8.96
C MET A 202 -4.41 -11.49 -10.36
N LEU A 203 -5.38 -10.57 -10.40
CA LEU A 203 -6.04 -10.08 -11.62
C LEU A 203 -5.14 -9.17 -12.44
N GLY A 204 -4.60 -9.68 -13.54
CA GLY A 204 -3.78 -8.90 -14.45
C GLY A 204 -2.71 -9.76 -15.06
N ALA A 205 -1.78 -9.12 -15.76
CA ALA A 205 -0.51 -9.77 -16.08
C ALA A 205 0.21 -10.17 -14.78
N ALA A 206 0.96 -11.28 -14.80
CA ALA A 206 1.80 -11.74 -13.68
C ALA A 206 2.89 -10.73 -13.26
N VAL A 207 2.99 -9.59 -13.95
CA VAL A 207 3.89 -8.49 -13.64
C VAL A 207 3.74 -8.05 -12.18
N PHE A 208 2.53 -7.96 -11.63
CA PHE A 208 2.36 -7.52 -10.23
C PHE A 208 2.95 -8.49 -9.20
N SER A 209 2.86 -9.81 -9.42
CA SER A 209 3.39 -10.80 -8.49
C SER A 209 4.92 -10.86 -8.52
N TYR A 210 5.53 -10.61 -9.68
CA TYR A 210 7.00 -10.50 -9.79
C TYR A 210 7.55 -9.16 -9.37
N TRP A 211 6.71 -8.13 -9.41
CA TRP A 211 7.11 -6.77 -9.07
C TRP A 211 7.07 -6.55 -7.57
N ALA A 212 6.01 -6.93 -6.87
CA ALA A 212 5.88 -6.67 -5.43
C ALA A 212 6.98 -7.37 -4.61
N ASP A 213 7.48 -6.67 -3.58
CA ASP A 213 8.43 -7.26 -2.63
C ASP A 213 7.71 -8.22 -1.66
N THR A 214 6.43 -7.94 -1.39
CA THR A 214 5.55 -8.74 -0.52
C THR A 214 4.14 -8.85 -1.12
N VAL A 215 3.53 -10.04 -1.07
CA VAL A 215 2.14 -10.30 -1.48
C VAL A 215 1.38 -11.04 -0.38
#